data_AF-A0A382D4X9-F1
#
_entry.id   AF-A0A382D4X9-F1
#
_cell.length_a   1.000
_cell.length_b   1.000
_cell.length_c   1.000
_cell.angle_alpha   90.00
_cell.angle_beta   90.00
_cell.angle_gamma   90.00
#
_symmetry.space_group_name_H-M   'P 1'
#
loop_
_entity.id
_entity.type
_entity.pdbx_description
1 polymer ?
#
loop_
_entity_poly.entity_id
_entity_poly.type
_entity_poly.pdbx_seq_one_letter_code
_entity_poly.pdbx_strand_id
1 'polypeptide(L)'
;MDWSAKLFIGVFTLMVLFSAFKAFGDDDNRINIIQVGKGDNLDLTITQEGFDNNIFFSIGDGDDILLDLLQVGNNNEIGYANDYPSWGSGVSWGGDIDFDDQDIKLWQNCTKNSSCNKNDIQFHVSYGTDNKLWWSQGFIIDDRNDTNWSKDNTEGGGHNVTIDIHGNDNSIIGHQRNCSAGSCTGHSARIYLYGDDNDVFGQQQADGSKEFYLTINNDDNTVDYLQDGAGEHNATITITGSQPTTLDLTQHSNSTQNYTLTQNCVTSGGCTVTVTQD
;
A
#
# COMPACT_ATOMS: atom_id res chain seq x y z
N MET A 1 -19.07 54.96 35.13
CA MET A 1 -19.17 54.52 33.73
C MET A 1 -18.21 53.37 33.54
N ASP A 2 -18.67 52.22 33.02
CA ASP A 2 -18.11 51.57 31.82
C ASP A 2 -18.63 50.12 31.67
N TRP A 3 -19.81 50.01 31.08
CA TRP A 3 -20.32 48.78 30.47
C TRP A 3 -20.27 48.85 28.94
N SER A 4 -20.20 50.08 28.41
CA SER A 4 -20.22 50.41 26.99
C SER A 4 -19.00 49.91 26.22
N ALA A 5 -17.78 50.07 26.74
CA ALA A 5 -16.58 49.65 26.01
C ALA A 5 -16.52 48.12 25.86
N LYS A 6 -16.88 47.38 26.91
CA LYS A 6 -16.91 45.91 26.90
C LYS A 6 -17.94 45.36 25.91
N LEU A 7 -19.12 45.98 25.82
CA LEU A 7 -20.14 45.57 24.86
C LEU A 7 -19.71 45.84 23.41
N PHE A 8 -19.12 47.02 23.14
CA PHE A 8 -18.64 47.37 21.80
C PHE A 8 -17.51 46.46 21.32
N ILE A 9 -16.54 46.13 22.19
CA ILE A 9 -15.48 45.18 21.86
C ILE A 9 -16.08 43.81 21.51
N GLY A 10 -16.97 43.28 22.36
CA GLY A 10 -17.61 41.98 22.12
C GLY A 10 -18.38 41.90 20.80
N VAL A 11 -19.14 42.94 20.45
CA VAL A 11 -19.88 43.01 19.17
C VAL A 11 -18.92 43.11 17.98
N PHE A 12 -17.84 43.90 18.07
CA PHE A 12 -16.90 44.05 16.96
C PHE A 12 -16.09 42.76 16.71
N THR A 13 -15.67 42.05 17.77
CA THR A 13 -15.04 40.73 17.66
C THR A 13 -15.98 39.70 17.02
N LEU A 14 -17.26 39.72 17.37
CA LEU A 14 -18.26 38.81 16.80
C LEU A 14 -18.53 39.10 15.30
N MET A 15 -18.47 40.37 14.87
CA MET A 15 -18.73 40.73 13.47
C MET A 15 -17.62 40.31 12.50
N VAL A 16 -16.35 40.37 12.92
CA VAL A 16 -15.20 39.97 12.10
C VAL A 16 -15.19 38.45 11.81
N LEU A 17 -15.82 37.64 12.68
CA LEU A 17 -15.93 36.18 12.51
C LEU A 17 -16.86 35.74 11.36
N PHE A 18 -17.73 36.62 10.83
CA PHE A 18 -18.70 36.24 9.78
C PHE A 18 -18.30 36.65 8.36
N SER A 19 -17.23 37.42 8.17
CA SER A 19 -16.88 38.02 6.86
C SER A 19 -15.85 37.23 6.03
N ALA A 20 -15.69 35.92 6.27
CA ALA A 20 -14.60 35.11 5.69
C ALA A 20 -15.03 33.75 5.09
N PHE A 21 -16.23 33.67 4.50
CA PHE A 21 -16.59 32.53 3.65
C PHE A 21 -16.24 32.80 2.18
N LYS A 22 -15.14 32.19 1.71
CA LYS A 22 -15.06 31.80 0.30
C LYS A 22 -15.97 30.59 0.10
N ALA A 23 -16.81 30.62 -0.93
CA ALA A 23 -17.32 29.40 -1.51
C ALA A 23 -16.17 28.79 -2.35
N PHE A 24 -15.59 27.71 -1.85
CA PHE A 24 -14.88 26.74 -2.68
C PHE A 24 -15.92 25.85 -3.38
N GLY A 25 -15.53 25.15 -4.45
CA GLY A 25 -16.43 24.29 -5.21
C GLY A 25 -15.66 23.14 -5.84
N ASP A 26 -16.11 21.93 -5.55
CA ASP A 26 -15.51 20.65 -5.93
C ASP A 26 -13.99 20.57 -5.67
N ASP A 27 -13.56 21.05 -4.50
CA ASP A 27 -12.31 20.60 -3.85
C ASP A 27 -12.59 19.23 -3.17
N ASP A 28 -13.30 18.34 -3.89
CA ASP A 28 -14.23 17.42 -3.25
C ASP A 28 -13.78 15.96 -3.29
N ASN A 29 -13.83 15.39 -2.09
CA ASN A 29 -13.65 13.98 -1.82
C ASN A 29 -14.92 13.21 -2.12
N ARG A 30 -14.84 12.22 -3.01
CA ARG A 30 -15.99 11.38 -3.37
C ARG A 30 -16.24 10.33 -2.26
N ILE A 31 -17.43 9.69 -2.21
CA ILE A 31 -17.80 8.41 -1.55
C ILE A 31 -18.98 7.73 -2.29
N ASN A 32 -19.04 6.42 -2.60
CA ASN A 32 -19.62 5.27 -1.85
C ASN A 32 -20.16 4.11 -2.75
N ILE A 33 -19.87 2.81 -2.47
CA ILE A 33 -20.66 1.62 -2.93
C ILE A 33 -20.95 0.73 -1.71
N ILE A 34 -22.06 -0.03 -1.71
CA ILE A 34 -22.42 -1.02 -0.67
C ILE A 34 -23.26 -2.16 -1.27
N GLN A 35 -23.03 -3.44 -0.91
CA GLN A 35 -23.83 -4.59 -1.44
C GLN A 35 -23.96 -5.83 -0.50
N VAL A 36 -23.60 -5.76 0.80
CA VAL A 36 -23.58 -6.89 1.77
C VAL A 36 -24.75 -7.93 1.73
N GLY A 37 -24.39 -9.22 1.79
CA GLY A 37 -25.31 -10.38 1.96
C GLY A 37 -25.04 -11.52 0.97
N LYS A 38 -25.27 -12.78 1.37
CA LYS A 38 -24.70 -13.94 0.65
C LYS A 38 -25.02 -14.05 -0.84
N GLY A 39 -23.94 -14.18 -1.61
CA GLY A 39 -23.84 -14.86 -2.89
C GLY A 39 -22.40 -15.38 -3.05
N ASP A 40 -21.81 -15.02 -4.19
CA ASP A 40 -20.39 -15.12 -4.57
C ASP A 40 -20.09 -13.98 -5.63
N ASN A 41 -18.93 -13.28 -5.62
CA ASN A 41 -18.45 -12.05 -6.38
C ASN A 41 -19.22 -10.64 -6.29
N LEU A 42 -18.63 -9.42 -6.55
CA LEU A 42 -19.16 -7.97 -6.66
C LEU A 42 -18.04 -6.88 -6.40
N ASP A 43 -17.75 -5.72 -7.08
CA ASP A 43 -18.39 -4.51 -7.74
C ASP A 43 -18.05 -3.01 -7.25
N LEU A 44 -16.78 -2.46 -7.22
CA LEU A 44 -16.13 -1.46 -6.25
C LEU A 44 -15.67 0.05 -6.59
N THR A 45 -14.89 0.79 -5.70
CA THR A 45 -14.02 2.11 -5.75
C THR A 45 -13.45 2.96 -4.45
N ILE A 46 -13.68 2.82 -3.09
CA ILE A 46 -13.25 3.72 -1.89
C ILE A 46 -11.87 4.56 -1.73
N THR A 47 -11.34 5.39 -2.65
CA THR A 47 -10.19 6.36 -2.43
C THR A 47 -10.41 7.83 -1.90
N GLN A 48 -9.71 8.36 -0.86
CA GLN A 48 -10.05 9.69 -0.27
C GLN A 48 -8.99 10.53 0.48
N GLU A 49 -8.99 11.85 0.35
CA GLU A 49 -8.10 12.79 1.06
C GLU A 49 -8.22 14.26 0.62
N GLY A 50 -7.85 15.21 1.49
CA GLY A 50 -7.63 16.62 1.14
C GLY A 50 -8.64 17.24 0.19
N PHE A 51 -8.24 17.37 -1.08
CA PHE A 51 -9.08 17.56 -2.25
C PHE A 51 -8.53 16.72 -3.42
N ASP A 52 -9.29 16.57 -4.51
CA ASP A 52 -8.89 15.83 -5.72
C ASP A 52 -8.68 14.31 -5.48
N ASN A 53 -9.74 13.61 -5.03
CA ASN A 53 -9.68 12.17 -4.70
C ASN A 53 -11.03 11.41 -4.76
N ASN A 54 -10.98 10.10 -5.02
CA ASN A 54 -12.02 9.27 -5.64
C ASN A 54 -12.51 7.99 -4.87
N ILE A 55 -13.59 8.03 -4.07
CA ILE A 55 -14.17 6.85 -3.33
C ILE A 55 -15.48 6.32 -3.95
N PHE A 56 -15.64 4.97 -4.06
CA PHE A 56 -16.91 4.19 -3.90
C PHE A 56 -16.86 2.61 -3.67
N PHE A 57 -16.71 2.02 -2.44
CA PHE A 57 -16.58 0.57 -1.97
C PHE A 57 -17.34 0.22 -0.59
N SER A 58 -17.74 -1.06 -0.20
CA SER A 58 -18.03 -1.66 1.18
C SER A 58 -19.00 -2.93 1.27
N ILE A 59 -18.58 -4.16 1.65
CA ILE A 59 -19.09 -5.50 1.14
C ILE A 59 -19.23 -6.62 2.24
N GLY A 60 -19.76 -7.87 1.99
CA GLY A 60 -19.76 -9.02 3.01
C GLY A 60 -20.48 -10.39 2.73
N ASP A 61 -19.87 -11.56 3.11
CA ASP A 61 -20.32 -13.02 3.13
C ASP A 61 -20.46 -13.89 1.83
N GLY A 62 -19.43 -14.56 1.30
CA GLY A 62 -19.54 -15.46 0.12
C GLY A 62 -18.20 -15.81 -0.55
N ASP A 63 -18.19 -16.60 -1.64
CA ASP A 63 -17.02 -17.02 -2.44
C ASP A 63 -16.64 -15.91 -3.52
N ASP A 64 -15.37 -15.66 -3.94
CA ASP A 64 -14.97 -14.82 -5.13
C ASP A 64 -15.04 -13.22 -5.15
N ILE A 65 -14.91 -12.38 -4.10
CA ILE A 65 -15.47 -10.94 -4.05
C ILE A 65 -14.48 -9.72 -4.21
N LEU A 66 -14.60 -8.55 -3.50
CA LEU A 66 -13.54 -7.50 -3.27
C LEU A 66 -13.84 -6.21 -2.39
N LEU A 67 -12.83 -5.66 -1.64
CA LEU A 67 -12.70 -4.20 -1.26
C LEU A 67 -11.48 -3.47 -1.88
N ASP A 68 -11.32 -2.15 -1.73
CA ASP A 68 -10.14 -1.29 -2.02
C ASP A 68 -10.38 0.10 -1.28
N LEU A 69 -9.42 0.94 -0.85
CA LEU A 69 -9.58 2.23 -0.12
C LEU A 69 -8.70 3.47 -0.58
N LEU A 70 -7.88 4.26 0.21
CA LEU A 70 -7.10 5.49 -0.28
C LEU A 70 -6.82 6.77 0.63
N GLN A 71 -5.63 7.45 0.75
CA GLN A 71 -5.36 8.94 1.06
C GLN A 71 -4.03 9.70 0.57
N VAL A 72 -3.95 11.00 0.13
CA VAL A 72 -2.76 11.98 0.12
C VAL A 72 -2.89 13.08 1.25
N GLY A 73 -2.55 14.34 0.90
CA GLY A 73 -3.24 15.59 1.21
C GLY A 73 -3.72 16.40 -0.03
N ASN A 74 -3.30 16.12 -1.28
CA ASN A 74 -4.13 16.13 -2.52
C ASN A 74 -3.45 15.28 -3.65
N ASN A 75 -4.20 14.65 -4.59
CA ASN A 75 -3.78 13.86 -5.79
C ASN A 75 -3.38 12.35 -5.62
N ASN A 76 -4.34 11.44 -5.35
CA ASN A 76 -4.16 9.97 -5.33
C ASN A 76 -5.34 9.20 -5.97
N GLU A 77 -5.21 7.88 -6.13
CA GLU A 77 -6.19 7.09 -6.87
C GLU A 77 -6.35 5.61 -6.52
N ILE A 78 -7.62 5.18 -6.47
CA ILE A 78 -8.07 3.81 -6.72
C ILE A 78 -9.06 3.74 -7.89
N GLY A 79 -8.99 2.60 -8.58
CA GLY A 79 -10.00 2.01 -9.45
C GLY A 79 -11.09 1.31 -8.63
N TYR A 80 -11.11 0.01 -8.25
CA TYR A 80 -10.25 -1.17 -8.45
C TYR A 80 -8.73 -1.03 -8.20
N ALA A 81 -8.02 -2.12 -7.84
CA ALA A 81 -6.56 -2.09 -7.81
C ALA A 81 -6.03 -1.68 -9.19
N ASN A 82 -5.30 -0.58 -9.25
CA ASN A 82 -5.25 0.24 -10.45
C ASN A 82 -3.82 0.52 -10.94
N ASP A 83 -2.83 0.10 -10.16
CA ASP A 83 -1.43 0.43 -10.39
C ASP A 83 -0.56 -0.84 -10.40
N TYR A 84 0.63 -0.87 -9.78
CA TYR A 84 1.59 -1.97 -10.03
C TYR A 84 2.04 -2.75 -8.79
N PRO A 85 1.70 -4.06 -8.63
CA PRO A 85 0.62 -4.86 -9.26
C PRO A 85 -0.84 -4.51 -8.86
N SER A 86 -1.79 -5.45 -9.00
CA SER A 86 -2.89 -5.36 -10.00
C SER A 86 -4.03 -6.42 -9.87
N TRP A 87 -5.04 -6.22 -8.99
CA TRP A 87 -6.32 -6.97 -8.92
C TRP A 87 -7.53 -6.17 -8.40
N GLY A 88 -8.42 -5.77 -9.31
CA GLY A 88 -9.85 -6.03 -9.13
C GLY A 88 -10.73 -5.17 -8.21
N SER A 89 -12.02 -5.45 -8.38
CA SER A 89 -13.18 -5.03 -7.59
C SER A 89 -14.37 -5.99 -7.84
N GLY A 90 -14.59 -6.36 -9.13
CA GLY A 90 -15.19 -7.59 -9.75
C GLY A 90 -16.71 -7.89 -9.60
N VAL A 91 -17.56 -7.88 -10.65
CA VAL A 91 -19.02 -7.50 -10.59
C VAL A 91 -20.17 -8.57 -10.46
N SER A 92 -20.51 -9.11 -9.26
CA SER A 92 -21.56 -10.16 -9.15
C SER A 92 -22.50 -10.25 -7.89
N TRP A 93 -22.60 -11.38 -7.17
CA TRP A 93 -23.68 -11.71 -6.24
C TRP A 93 -23.38 -11.58 -4.72
N GLY A 94 -22.21 -12.02 -4.19
CA GLY A 94 -21.60 -11.33 -3.02
C GLY A 94 -20.97 -12.04 -1.82
N GLY A 95 -20.00 -11.35 -1.20
CA GLY A 95 -19.31 -11.68 0.06
C GLY A 95 -18.33 -10.56 0.51
N ASP A 96 -17.35 -10.69 1.44
CA ASP A 96 -16.21 -9.71 1.61
C ASP A 96 -14.97 -10.20 2.36
N ILE A 97 -13.92 -10.38 1.56
CA ILE A 97 -14.01 -11.65 0.88
C ILE A 97 -13.72 -12.81 1.83
N ASP A 98 -14.60 -13.79 1.73
CA ASP A 98 -14.66 -15.02 2.47
C ASP A 98 -14.64 -16.21 1.50
N PHE A 99 -14.56 -17.44 2.01
CA PHE A 99 -14.91 -18.69 1.32
C PHE A 99 -13.91 -19.37 0.34
N ASP A 100 -14.07 -19.32 -0.99
CA ASP A 100 -13.01 -19.63 -2.00
C ASP A 100 -12.52 -18.27 -2.58
N ASP A 101 -11.23 -18.11 -2.97
CA ASP A 101 -10.54 -16.95 -3.63
C ASP A 101 -10.83 -15.48 -3.14
N GLN A 102 -9.82 -14.67 -2.71
CA GLN A 102 -10.06 -13.31 -2.12
C GLN A 102 -9.13 -12.13 -2.59
N ASP A 103 -8.91 -10.97 -1.85
CA ASP A 103 -9.27 -9.54 -2.30
C ASP A 103 -9.72 -8.25 -1.42
N ILE A 104 -9.10 -7.45 -0.47
CA ILE A 104 -9.81 -6.21 0.17
C ILE A 104 -9.02 -4.89 0.63
N LYS A 105 -9.01 -3.71 -0.07
CA LYS A 105 -7.76 -2.84 -0.13
C LYS A 105 -7.55 -1.23 -0.04
N LEU A 106 -7.21 -0.50 1.08
CA LEU A 106 -6.58 0.91 1.30
C LEU A 106 -5.01 1.20 1.03
N TRP A 107 -4.42 2.25 0.41
CA TRP A 107 -3.02 2.71 0.81
C TRP A 107 -2.94 4.29 0.84
N GLN A 108 -1.77 5.00 0.96
CA GLN A 108 -1.68 6.48 1.25
C GLN A 108 -0.36 7.32 0.84
N ASN A 109 -0.35 8.68 0.89
CA ASN A 109 0.68 9.73 0.48
C ASN A 109 0.51 11.07 1.30
N CYS A 110 1.34 12.14 1.16
CA CYS A 110 1.01 13.50 1.70
C CYS A 110 1.78 14.81 1.35
N THR A 111 1.19 15.89 1.91
CA THR A 111 1.78 17.07 2.60
C THR A 111 2.55 18.16 1.88
N LYS A 112 2.98 18.06 0.62
CA LYS A 112 3.57 19.23 -0.07
C LYS A 112 2.57 20.36 -0.43
N ASN A 113 1.42 20.40 0.23
CA ASN A 113 0.22 21.14 -0.20
C ASN A 113 -0.06 20.82 -1.68
N SER A 114 -0.38 21.81 -2.50
CA SER A 114 -0.58 21.69 -3.96
C SER A 114 0.69 21.35 -4.77
N SER A 115 1.63 20.61 -4.19
CA SER A 115 2.89 20.17 -4.81
C SER A 115 3.23 18.71 -4.45
N CYS A 116 2.24 17.92 -4.01
CA CYS A 116 2.35 16.46 -3.92
C CYS A 116 2.37 15.86 -5.33
N ASN A 117 3.37 15.02 -5.64
CA ASN A 117 3.27 14.06 -6.74
C ASN A 117 2.22 12.99 -6.38
N LYS A 118 1.70 12.25 -7.38
CA LYS A 118 0.84 11.08 -7.14
C LYS A 118 1.62 9.96 -6.44
N ASN A 119 0.95 9.21 -5.58
CA ASN A 119 1.27 7.81 -5.27
C ASN A 119 0.06 7.00 -5.75
N ASP A 120 0.23 5.72 -6.01
CA ASP A 120 -0.90 4.92 -6.49
C ASP A 120 -1.02 3.57 -5.70
N ILE A 121 -2.21 3.26 -5.08
CA ILE A 121 -2.25 2.81 -3.64
C ILE A 121 -3.50 1.98 -2.99
N GLN A 122 -3.43 0.66 -2.59
CA GLN A 122 -4.53 -0.26 -2.02
C GLN A 122 -4.34 -1.50 -0.94
N PHE A 123 -4.93 -1.68 0.32
CA PHE A 123 -4.91 -2.67 1.53
C PHE A 123 -5.44 -4.20 1.68
N HIS A 124 -5.56 -4.76 2.91
CA HIS A 124 -6.32 -5.90 3.56
C HIS A 124 -7.00 -7.10 2.78
N VAL A 125 -7.46 -8.15 3.53
CA VAL A 125 -8.39 -9.29 3.15
C VAL A 125 -9.06 -9.93 4.42
N SER A 126 -9.93 -10.98 4.33
CA SER A 126 -10.71 -11.62 5.44
C SER A 126 -10.60 -13.17 5.62
N TYR A 127 -11.36 -14.03 4.89
CA TYR A 127 -11.44 -15.52 5.05
C TYR A 127 -11.07 -16.26 3.72
N GLY A 128 -11.33 -17.56 3.39
CA GLY A 128 -10.90 -18.11 2.06
C GLY A 128 -10.33 -19.52 1.67
N THR A 129 -10.23 -20.62 2.44
CA THR A 129 -10.19 -20.62 3.89
C THR A 129 -8.93 -19.87 4.30
N ASP A 130 -9.23 -18.70 4.84
CA ASP A 130 -8.34 -17.58 5.13
C ASP A 130 -7.77 -16.98 3.80
N ASN A 131 -7.49 -15.66 3.66
CA ASN A 131 -6.83 -14.91 2.52
C ASN A 131 -6.22 -13.56 3.03
N LYS A 132 -5.25 -12.93 2.34
CA LYS A 132 -4.48 -11.76 2.85
C LYS A 132 -3.71 -10.92 1.79
N LEU A 133 -3.49 -9.60 1.85
CA LEU A 133 -3.90 -8.55 2.82
C LEU A 133 -3.60 -7.08 2.33
N TRP A 134 -3.66 -6.67 1.02
CA TRP A 134 -2.80 -5.67 0.26
C TRP A 134 -2.11 -4.44 1.14
N TRP A 135 -1.01 -3.69 0.78
CA TRP A 135 -0.32 -2.50 1.46
C TRP A 135 0.91 -1.86 0.68
N SER A 136 1.22 -0.54 0.73
CA SER A 136 2.44 0.13 0.13
C SER A 136 2.27 1.65 -0.03
N GLN A 137 3.30 2.51 -0.04
CA GLN A 137 3.03 3.93 0.28
C GLN A 137 4.19 4.91 0.20
N GLY A 138 3.87 6.20 0.36
CA GLY A 138 4.78 7.20 0.95
C GLY A 138 4.50 7.49 2.42
N PHE A 139 3.50 6.83 2.99
CA PHE A 139 3.59 6.41 4.39
C PHE A 139 4.70 5.35 4.55
N ILE A 140 4.93 4.93 5.78
CA ILE A 140 5.98 4.03 6.22
C ILE A 140 5.32 2.90 6.97
N ILE A 141 5.71 1.70 6.54
CA ILE A 141 5.07 0.42 6.79
C ILE A 141 6.15 -0.64 6.62
N ASP A 142 6.28 -1.55 7.57
CA ASP A 142 7.59 -2.10 7.87
C ASP A 142 7.71 -3.63 7.79
N ASP A 143 6.60 -4.41 7.77
CA ASP A 143 6.76 -5.87 7.79
C ASP A 143 5.62 -6.80 7.30
N ARG A 144 6.00 -8.09 7.32
CA ARG A 144 5.25 -9.36 7.34
C ARG A 144 3.73 -9.29 7.39
N ASN A 145 3.17 -8.50 8.31
CA ASN A 145 1.73 -8.46 8.62
C ASN A 145 1.23 -7.04 8.93
N ASP A 146 1.98 -6.02 8.49
CA ASP A 146 1.66 -4.63 8.83
C ASP A 146 0.33 -4.17 8.20
N THR A 147 -0.30 -3.18 8.81
CA THR A 147 -1.66 -2.66 8.56
C THR A 147 -1.82 -1.21 9.02
N ASN A 148 -0.80 -0.59 9.64
CA ASN A 148 -0.91 0.73 10.30
C ASN A 148 0.28 1.65 9.97
N TRP A 149 0.01 2.71 9.20
CA TRP A 149 1.01 3.27 8.30
C TRP A 149 1.30 4.74 8.60
N SER A 150 2.55 5.18 8.51
CA SER A 150 2.98 6.49 9.05
C SER A 150 3.68 7.43 8.06
N LYS A 151 3.29 8.70 8.00
CA LYS A 151 3.84 9.72 7.08
C LYS A 151 4.45 10.91 7.82
N ASP A 152 5.46 11.56 7.23
CA ASP A 152 6.00 12.84 7.71
C ASP A 152 5.39 14.07 6.98
N ASN A 153 5.93 15.28 7.20
CA ASN A 153 5.41 16.52 6.63
C ASN A 153 6.01 16.95 5.27
N THR A 154 7.03 16.25 4.79
CA THR A 154 7.81 16.57 3.59
C THR A 154 7.83 15.36 2.66
N GLU A 155 6.72 14.99 1.99
CA GLU A 155 6.78 13.96 0.95
C GLU A 155 7.12 14.57 -0.41
N GLY A 156 7.61 13.73 -1.33
CA GLY A 156 7.51 13.97 -2.75
C GLY A 156 6.11 13.69 -3.24
N GLY A 157 5.52 12.60 -2.76
CA GLY A 157 4.82 11.65 -3.60
C GLY A 157 5.79 10.92 -4.55
N GLY A 158 5.27 9.91 -5.25
CA GLY A 158 5.96 8.99 -6.16
C GLY A 158 6.04 7.52 -5.69
N HIS A 159 5.04 6.96 -4.99
CA HIS A 159 5.12 5.65 -4.31
C HIS A 159 4.02 4.63 -4.76
N ASN A 160 4.31 3.31 -4.83
CA ASN A 160 3.48 2.26 -5.48
C ASN A 160 3.88 0.76 -5.23
N VAL A 161 3.00 -0.13 -4.67
CA VAL A 161 2.94 -1.60 -5.01
C VAL A 161 1.61 -2.44 -4.89
N THR A 162 1.34 -3.30 -3.85
CA THR A 162 0.30 -4.43 -3.74
C THR A 162 0.45 -5.26 -2.40
N ILE A 163 -0.11 -6.47 -1.99
CA ILE A 163 0.23 -7.44 -0.78
C ILE A 163 -0.39 -8.94 -0.65
N ASP A 164 -0.01 -10.03 -1.39
CA ASP A 164 -0.93 -11.05 -2.03
C ASP A 164 -1.52 -12.33 -1.32
N ILE A 165 -2.79 -12.63 -1.73
CA ILE A 165 -3.51 -13.94 -1.86
C ILE A 165 -3.78 -14.77 -0.57
N HIS A 166 -4.73 -15.74 -0.56
CA HIS A 166 -4.72 -17.22 -0.25
C HIS A 166 -5.63 -17.98 -1.29
N GLY A 167 -6.17 -19.21 -1.17
CA GLY A 167 -6.19 -20.29 -0.17
C GLY A 167 -5.00 -21.26 -0.26
N ASN A 168 -4.41 -21.77 0.83
CA ASN A 168 -4.72 -21.61 2.26
C ASN A 168 -3.50 -20.98 3.04
N ASP A 169 -3.73 -20.32 4.20
CA ASP A 169 -2.82 -19.46 5.07
C ASP A 169 -2.05 -18.19 4.53
N ASN A 170 -2.04 -17.86 3.22
CA ASN A 170 -1.32 -16.75 2.47
C ASN A 170 -1.16 -15.32 3.04
N SER A 171 -0.32 -14.47 2.41
CA SER A 171 -0.25 -13.01 2.63
C SER A 171 0.82 -12.22 1.83
N ILE A 172 0.57 -10.91 1.68
CA ILE A 172 1.43 -9.69 1.85
C ILE A 172 2.43 -9.31 0.66
N ILE A 173 3.03 -8.09 0.52
CA ILE A 173 3.93 -7.40 -0.53
C ILE A 173 4.48 -6.12 0.23
N GLY A 174 4.29 -4.83 -0.14
CA GLY A 174 4.51 -3.60 0.66
C GLY A 174 5.47 -2.53 0.11
N HIS A 175 5.45 -1.24 0.53
CA HIS A 175 6.54 -0.24 0.30
C HIS A 175 6.35 1.13 1.03
N GLN A 176 7.35 2.04 1.04
CA GLN A 176 7.43 3.31 1.80
C GLN A 176 8.09 4.54 1.08
N ARG A 177 8.57 5.55 1.84
CA ARG A 177 8.67 7.02 1.61
C ARG A 177 10.03 7.69 1.22
N ASN A 178 9.98 8.84 0.52
CA ASN A 178 11.13 9.69 0.10
C ASN A 178 11.30 11.07 0.81
N CYS A 179 12.14 11.97 0.26
CA CYS A 179 12.47 13.38 0.62
C CYS A 179 13.48 13.66 1.76
N SER A 180 14.07 12.65 2.37
CA SER A 180 14.94 12.73 3.56
C SER A 180 16.09 13.77 3.51
N ALA A 181 16.65 14.04 2.34
CA ALA A 181 17.74 14.99 2.08
C ALA A 181 17.32 16.16 1.15
N GLY A 182 16.02 16.28 0.84
CA GLY A 182 15.44 17.28 -0.06
C GLY A 182 15.34 16.85 -1.53
N SER A 183 15.80 15.65 -1.87
CA SER A 183 15.74 15.03 -3.20
C SER A 183 14.62 14.00 -3.27
N CYS A 184 13.41 14.51 -3.50
CA CYS A 184 12.15 13.79 -3.37
C CYS A 184 11.84 12.84 -4.55
N THR A 185 12.62 11.77 -4.63
CA THR A 185 12.57 10.73 -5.68
C THR A 185 11.60 9.63 -5.33
N GLY A 186 10.67 9.31 -6.24
CA GLY A 186 9.74 8.21 -6.07
C GLY A 186 10.40 6.82 -5.95
N HIS A 187 9.59 5.87 -5.49
CA HIS A 187 9.88 4.54 -4.99
C HIS A 187 8.91 3.53 -5.69
N SER A 188 9.19 2.23 -5.77
CA SER A 188 8.37 1.21 -6.49
C SER A 188 8.61 -0.26 -6.06
N ALA A 189 7.60 -1.13 -6.23
CA ALA A 189 7.63 -2.63 -6.18
C ALA A 189 7.80 -3.34 -4.81
N ARG A 190 7.43 -4.66 -4.75
CA ARG A 190 7.61 -5.78 -3.75
C ARG A 190 6.64 -6.98 -4.10
N ILE A 191 6.53 -8.13 -3.39
CA ILE A 191 5.68 -9.36 -3.67
C ILE A 191 5.49 -10.31 -2.46
N TYR A 192 4.36 -10.94 -2.11
CA TYR A 192 4.34 -12.10 -1.19
C TYR A 192 3.04 -12.97 -1.19
N LEU A 193 3.15 -14.27 -0.80
CA LEU A 193 2.13 -15.34 -0.96
C LEU A 193 2.24 -16.39 0.20
N TYR A 194 1.21 -17.19 0.52
CA TYR A 194 1.23 -18.51 1.27
C TYR A 194 0.73 -19.78 0.48
N GLY A 195 0.90 -20.00 -0.83
CA GLY A 195 0.63 -21.33 -1.46
C GLY A 195 -0.75 -21.97 -1.26
N ASP A 196 -0.91 -23.14 -0.64
CA ASP A 196 -0.63 -23.47 0.79
C ASP A 196 0.76 -23.16 1.41
N ASP A 197 0.74 -22.70 2.67
CA ASP A 197 1.86 -22.51 3.61
C ASP A 197 3.16 -21.76 3.15
N ASN A 198 3.15 -20.88 2.14
CA ASN A 198 4.18 -19.81 1.87
C ASN A 198 4.42 -18.82 3.10
N ASP A 199 5.46 -17.95 3.26
CA ASP A 199 5.75 -17.09 4.50
C ASP A 199 6.67 -15.88 4.15
N VAL A 200 6.58 -14.63 4.69
CA VAL A 200 6.58 -13.39 3.82
C VAL A 200 7.05 -11.95 4.39
N PHE A 201 7.87 -10.96 3.85
CA PHE A 201 8.37 -9.73 4.68
C PHE A 201 8.79 -8.35 3.92
N GLY A 202 8.85 -7.04 4.46
CA GLY A 202 9.68 -5.86 3.91
C GLY A 202 9.40 -4.27 3.96
N GLN A 203 10.04 -3.39 3.08
CA GLN A 203 10.08 -1.84 3.04
C GLN A 203 10.15 -1.01 1.66
N GLN A 204 10.50 0.34 1.61
CA GLN A 204 10.99 1.31 0.48
C GLN A 204 11.44 2.73 1.02
N GLN A 205 12.71 3.18 1.14
CA GLN A 205 12.99 4.45 1.89
C GLN A 205 14.22 5.31 1.46
N ALA A 206 14.20 6.63 1.77
CA ALA A 206 15.23 7.68 1.55
C ALA A 206 15.23 8.46 0.19
N ASP A 207 16.39 8.95 -0.29
CA ASP A 207 16.53 9.97 -1.37
C ASP A 207 17.48 9.52 -2.48
N GLY A 208 17.11 9.68 -3.76
CA GLY A 208 17.69 8.89 -4.86
C GLY A 208 17.15 7.46 -4.92
N SER A 209 16.50 7.04 -3.84
CA SER A 209 16.54 5.70 -3.27
C SER A 209 15.51 4.71 -3.81
N LYS A 210 15.49 3.48 -3.26
CA LYS A 210 14.47 2.44 -3.48
C LYS A 210 14.17 1.62 -2.17
N GLU A 211 13.40 0.50 -2.25
CA GLU A 211 13.31 -0.85 -1.60
C GLU A 211 12.32 -1.77 -2.43
N PHE A 212 12.18 -3.07 -2.19
CA PHE A 212 11.22 -4.09 -2.75
C PHE A 212 11.43 -5.36 -1.90
N TYR A 213 10.54 -6.34 -1.79
CA TYR A 213 10.74 -7.59 -0.98
C TYR A 213 9.76 -8.66 -1.41
N LEU A 214 9.89 -9.83 -0.77
CA LEU A 214 9.09 -11.02 -0.84
C LEU A 214 9.57 -11.91 0.28
N THR A 215 8.70 -12.76 0.79
CA THR A 215 9.04 -14.13 1.25
C THR A 215 7.85 -15.02 0.79
N ILE A 216 8.04 -16.32 0.56
CA ILE A 216 7.04 -17.32 0.17
C ILE A 216 7.33 -18.72 0.80
N ASN A 217 6.80 -19.80 0.21
CA ASN A 217 7.02 -21.25 0.32
C ASN A 217 6.55 -21.84 -1.06
N ASN A 218 6.14 -23.09 -1.19
CA ASN A 218 5.44 -23.64 -2.38
C ASN A 218 3.99 -24.06 -2.15
N ASP A 219 3.57 -24.78 -1.11
CA ASP A 219 4.13 -25.30 0.16
C ASP A 219 5.58 -25.88 0.12
N ASP A 220 6.61 -25.11 0.64
CA ASP A 220 8.13 -25.23 0.60
C ASP A 220 9.17 -23.97 0.53
N ASN A 221 9.30 -23.06 -0.49
CA ASN A 221 10.16 -21.75 -0.65
C ASN A 221 10.33 -20.66 0.50
N THR A 222 10.87 -19.41 0.29
CA THR A 222 11.00 -18.17 1.19
C THR A 222 11.31 -16.74 0.53
N VAL A 223 12.27 -15.84 0.90
CA VAL A 223 12.46 -14.32 0.68
C VAL A 223 12.89 -13.79 -0.77
N ASP A 224 12.49 -12.59 -1.32
CA ASP A 224 12.94 -11.88 -2.63
C ASP A 224 12.77 -10.28 -2.81
N TYR A 225 13.77 -9.36 -2.97
CA TYR A 225 13.85 -7.90 -2.57
C TYR A 225 14.68 -6.86 -3.42
N LEU A 226 14.46 -5.54 -3.14
CA LEU A 226 15.21 -4.29 -3.45
C LEU A 226 15.37 -3.47 -2.11
N GLN A 227 16.18 -2.40 -1.96
CA GLN A 227 16.33 -1.59 -0.71
C GLN A 227 16.73 -0.07 -0.90
N ASP A 228 17.13 0.62 0.19
CA ASP A 228 17.54 2.03 0.42
C ASP A 228 18.98 2.43 0.02
N GLY A 229 19.21 3.69 -0.37
CA GLY A 229 20.48 4.43 -0.27
C GLY A 229 20.43 5.83 -0.90
N ALA A 230 21.47 6.68 -0.71
CA ALA A 230 21.53 7.98 -1.43
C ALA A 230 21.92 7.87 -2.92
N GLY A 231 22.16 6.64 -3.38
CA GLY A 231 22.35 6.26 -4.77
C GLY A 231 21.00 5.93 -5.40
N GLU A 232 20.83 4.70 -5.85
CA GLU A 232 19.55 4.12 -6.25
C GLU A 232 19.23 2.92 -5.31
N HIS A 233 18.66 1.79 -5.78
CA HIS A 233 18.70 0.36 -5.29
C HIS A 233 18.92 -0.04 -3.79
N ASN A 234 18.61 -1.31 -3.43
CA ASN A 234 19.25 -2.18 -2.38
C ASN A 234 18.61 -3.63 -2.33
N ALA A 235 18.62 -4.58 -1.32
CA ALA A 235 17.78 -5.83 -1.23
C ALA A 235 18.05 -6.87 -0.07
N THR A 236 17.19 -7.86 0.21
CA THR A 236 17.52 -9.13 0.96
C THR A 236 16.57 -10.32 0.67
N ILE A 237 17.06 -11.54 0.37
CA ILE A 237 16.29 -12.64 -0.30
C ILE A 237 16.79 -14.03 0.21
N THR A 238 16.04 -15.16 0.16
CA THR A 238 16.31 -16.46 0.86
C THR A 238 15.16 -17.52 0.70
N ILE A 239 15.16 -18.53 -0.21
CA ILE A 239 13.97 -19.39 -0.56
C ILE A 239 14.03 -20.94 -0.20
N THR A 240 13.18 -21.50 0.69
CA THR A 240 13.24 -22.89 1.28
C THR A 240 12.63 -24.08 0.50
N GLY A 241 12.59 -25.31 1.05
CA GLY A 241 11.73 -26.38 0.50
C GLY A 241 12.21 -27.83 0.36
N SER A 242 11.29 -28.76 0.11
CA SER A 242 11.48 -30.03 -0.59
C SER A 242 11.06 -29.97 -2.09
N GLN A 243 9.94 -29.29 -2.39
CA GLN A 243 9.54 -28.81 -3.72
C GLN A 243 10.57 -27.80 -4.30
N PRO A 244 10.46 -27.39 -5.60
CA PRO A 244 11.41 -26.50 -6.29
C PRO A 244 11.14 -24.97 -6.27
N THR A 245 12.19 -24.18 -6.59
CA THR A 245 12.56 -23.01 -5.77
C THR A 245 13.44 -22.01 -6.59
N THR A 246 13.25 -20.66 -6.62
CA THR A 246 13.99 -19.69 -7.54
C THR A 246 14.01 -18.18 -7.11
N LEU A 247 15.05 -17.36 -7.50
CA LEU A 247 15.57 -16.22 -6.68
C LEU A 247 16.49 -15.12 -7.35
N ASP A 248 16.34 -13.77 -7.18
CA ASP A 248 17.26 -12.69 -7.76
C ASP A 248 17.28 -11.22 -7.16
N LEU A 249 18.37 -10.40 -7.25
CA LEU A 249 18.82 -9.43 -6.16
C LEU A 249 19.53 -8.05 -6.55
N THR A 250 19.38 -6.88 -5.83
CA THR A 250 20.23 -5.61 -5.95
C THR A 250 20.57 -4.61 -4.69
N GLN A 251 21.21 -4.93 -3.51
CA GLN A 251 21.69 -4.17 -2.21
C GLN A 251 22.34 -2.67 -2.08
N HIS A 252 22.71 -2.15 -0.86
CA HIS A 252 22.87 -0.71 -0.32
C HIS A 252 24.02 0.20 -0.77
N SER A 253 23.80 1.52 -1.09
CA SER A 253 24.79 2.64 -0.93
C SER A 253 24.33 4.04 -1.39
N ASN A 254 25.24 5.02 -1.28
CA ASN A 254 25.25 6.32 -1.95
C ASN A 254 25.83 6.29 -3.39
N SER A 255 26.39 5.15 -3.82
CA SER A 255 26.68 4.76 -5.22
C SER A 255 25.69 3.67 -5.68
N THR A 256 25.85 3.05 -6.86
CA THR A 256 24.85 2.15 -7.52
C THR A 256 25.15 0.64 -7.35
N GLN A 257 24.35 -0.22 -6.69
CA GLN A 257 24.91 -1.46 -6.06
C GLN A 257 24.07 -2.75 -5.70
N ASN A 258 24.75 -3.81 -5.18
CA ASN A 258 24.32 -4.74 -4.07
C ASN A 258 23.88 -6.28 -4.30
N TYR A 259 24.37 -7.36 -3.60
CA TYR A 259 23.66 -8.71 -3.42
C TYR A 259 23.90 -9.73 -2.24
N THR A 260 22.82 -10.43 -1.75
CA THR A 260 22.78 -11.52 -0.68
C THR A 260 21.56 -12.50 -0.74
N LEU A 261 21.72 -13.85 -0.66
CA LEU A 261 20.68 -14.95 -0.77
C LEU A 261 20.85 -16.20 0.13
N THR A 262 19.82 -17.08 0.19
CA THR A 262 19.81 -18.47 0.74
C THR A 262 18.81 -19.37 -0.01
N GLN A 263 18.93 -20.71 -0.09
CA GLN A 263 17.81 -21.58 -0.56
C GLN A 263 18.02 -23.12 -0.39
N ASN A 264 16.95 -23.95 -0.31
CA ASN A 264 16.98 -25.41 -0.03
C ASN A 264 16.07 -26.27 -0.92
N CYS A 265 16.56 -27.40 -1.50
CA CYS A 265 15.76 -28.29 -2.38
C CYS A 265 16.17 -29.77 -2.31
N VAL A 266 15.19 -30.66 -2.56
CA VAL A 266 15.36 -32.12 -2.35
C VAL A 266 14.83 -32.99 -3.50
N THR A 267 13.93 -32.47 -4.34
CA THR A 267 13.33 -33.19 -5.49
C THR A 267 14.25 -33.27 -6.73
N SER A 268 13.80 -34.00 -7.75
CA SER A 268 14.42 -34.03 -9.09
C SER A 268 14.36 -32.68 -9.85
N GLY A 269 13.80 -31.62 -9.25
CA GLY A 269 13.72 -30.27 -9.83
C GLY A 269 14.90 -29.36 -9.46
N GLY A 270 15.37 -29.41 -8.20
CA GLY A 270 16.53 -28.63 -7.74
C GLY A 270 16.26 -27.16 -7.41
N CYS A 271 17.36 -26.39 -7.31
CA CYS A 271 17.47 -25.07 -6.67
C CYS A 271 18.19 -24.03 -7.55
N THR A 272 17.87 -22.73 -7.39
CA THR A 272 18.19 -21.62 -8.29
C THR A 272 18.35 -20.29 -7.51
N VAL A 273 19.57 -19.69 -7.46
CA VAL A 273 19.98 -18.66 -6.47
C VAL A 273 20.94 -17.61 -7.08
N THR A 274 20.61 -16.30 -7.15
CA THR A 274 21.47 -15.20 -7.73
C THR A 274 22.00 -14.09 -6.77
N VAL A 275 23.32 -13.74 -6.81
CA VAL A 275 24.03 -12.73 -5.92
C VAL A 275 25.32 -11.95 -6.65
N THR A 276 25.81 -9.77 -7.36
CA THR A 276 25.31 -8.32 -7.52
C THR A 276 25.84 -7.23 -6.55
N GLN A 277 26.69 -7.51 -5.56
CA GLN A 277 27.26 -6.47 -4.65
C GLN A 277 28.05 -5.40 -5.43
N ASP A 278 28.03 -4.12 -5.00
CA ASP A 278 28.94 -3.02 -5.44
C ASP A 278 29.21 -1.94 -4.35
#